data_AF-Q5GX87-F1
#
_entry.id   AF-Q5GX87-F1
#
_cell.length_a   1.000
_cell.length_b   1.000
_cell.length_c   1.000
_cell.angle_alpha   90.00
_cell.angle_beta   90.00
_cell.angle_gamma   90.00
#
_symmetry.space_group_name_H-M   'P 1'
#
loop_
_entity.id
_entity.type
_entity.pdbx_description
1 polymer ?
#
loop_
_entity_poly.entity_id
_entity_poly.type
_entity_poly.pdbx_seq_one_letter_code
_entity_poly.pdbx_strand_id
1 'polypeptide(L)' 'MLALQLLTSTKTNMAALELMRHLGINDKSAWWMKHKIMQVMAEREAMRKLTGFVQINDTYPGGERNGAKA' A
#
# COMPACT_ATOMS: atom_id res chain seq x y z
N MET A 1 -2.59 17.95 4.07
CA MET A 1 -3.35 16.68 4.15
C MET A 1 -3.55 15.97 2.79
N LEU A 2 -3.03 16.49 1.67
CA LEU A 2 -3.26 15.93 0.33
C LEU A 2 -2.73 14.49 0.12
N ALA A 3 -1.54 14.17 0.63
CA ALA A 3 -0.95 12.83 0.47
C ALA A 3 -1.78 11.72 1.12
N LEU A 4 -2.32 11.97 2.32
CA LEU A 4 -3.18 11.02 3.02
C LEU A 4 -4.48 10.81 2.24
N GLN A 5 -5.12 11.90 1.82
CA GLN A 5 -6.35 11.83 1.02
C GLN A 5 -6.14 11.04 -0.27
N LEU A 6 -5.05 11.28 -1.00
CA LEU A 6 -4.73 10.57 -2.24
C LEU A 6 -4.55 9.07 -1.99
N LEU A 7 -3.83 8.69 -0.92
CA LEU A 7 -3.61 7.28 -0.57
C LEU A 7 -4.86 6.56 -0.04
N THR A 8 -5.78 7.28 0.61
CA THR A 8 -7.02 6.68 1.16
C THR A 8 -8.18 6.67 0.18
N SER A 9 -8.19 7.58 -0.82
CA SER A 9 -9.30 7.70 -1.77
C SER A 9 -9.24 6.66 -2.89
N THR A 10 -8.05 6.13 -3.17
CA THR A 10 -7.86 5.11 -4.20
C THR A 10 -8.17 3.73 -3.64
N LYS A 11 -9.00 2.95 -4.36
CA LYS A 11 -9.20 1.53 -4.06
C LYS A 11 -7.96 0.68 -4.38
N THR A 12 -7.04 1.22 -5.17
CA THR A 12 -5.76 0.63 -5.54
C THR A 12 -4.62 1.26 -4.74
N ASN A 13 -3.55 0.52 -4.53
CA ASN A 13 -2.34 1.04 -3.90
C ASN A 13 -1.61 1.98 -4.89
N MET A 14 -1.79 3.29 -4.74
CA MET A 14 -1.17 4.32 -5.59
C MET A 14 0.36 4.18 -5.63
N ALA A 15 0.97 4.26 -6.82
CA ALA A 15 2.43 4.19 -6.95
C ALA A 15 3.12 5.42 -6.32
N ALA A 16 4.34 5.24 -5.79
CA ALA A 16 5.11 6.36 -5.24
C ALA A 16 5.40 7.44 -6.30
N LEU A 17 5.64 7.02 -7.55
CA LEU A 17 5.84 7.91 -8.70
C LEU A 17 4.60 8.75 -9.03
N GLU A 18 3.41 8.18 -8.85
CA GLU A 18 2.14 8.90 -9.05
C GLU A 18 1.94 9.93 -7.93
N LEU A 19 2.21 9.54 -6.69
CA LEU A 19 2.20 10.44 -5.54
C LEU A 19 3.20 11.60 -5.70
N MET A 20 4.39 11.32 -6.24
CA MET A 20 5.40 12.33 -6.58
C MET A 20 4.83 13.36 -7.57
N ARG A 21 4.18 12.91 -8.65
CA ARG A 21 3.55 13.78 -9.67
C ARG A 21 2.44 14.65 -9.09
N HIS A 22 1.62 14.10 -8.20
CA HIS A 22 0.54 14.85 -7.55
C HIS A 22 1.04 15.90 -6.56
N LEU A 23 2.15 15.63 -5.85
CA LEU A 23 2.66 16.51 -4.79
C LEU A 23 3.79 17.44 -5.24
N GLY A 24 4.39 17.21 -6.41
CA GLY A 24 5.52 17.99 -6.92
C GLY A 24 6.80 17.84 -6.09
N ILE A 25 6.95 16.72 -5.39
CA ILE A 25 8.15 16.41 -4.56
C ILE A 25 9.09 15.48 -5.31
N ASN A 26 10.26 15.18 -4.75
CA ASN A 26 11.15 14.16 -5.33
C ASN A 26 10.64 12.74 -5.02
N ASP A 27 11.02 11.76 -5.86
CA ASP A 27 10.58 10.37 -5.77
C ASP A 27 10.90 9.74 -4.40
N LYS A 28 12.10 10.01 -3.86
CA LYS A 28 12.51 9.51 -2.54
C LYS A 28 11.57 10.00 -1.45
N SER A 29 11.28 11.30 -1.40
CA SER A 29 10.35 11.87 -0.43
C SER A 29 8.93 11.31 -0.59
N ALA A 30 8.47 11.10 -1.82
CA ALA A 30 7.17 10.48 -2.09
C ALA A 30 7.11 9.04 -1.59
N TRP A 31 8.15 8.25 -1.84
CA TRP A 31 8.28 6.88 -1.37
C TRP A 31 8.26 6.79 0.16
N TRP A 32 9.08 7.61 0.84
CA TRP A 32 9.13 7.64 2.31
C TRP A 32 7.78 8.04 2.92
N MET A 33 7.12 9.05 2.34
CA MET A 33 5.81 9.50 2.78
C MET A 33 4.75 8.40 2.63
N LYS A 34 4.70 7.75 1.47
CA LYS A 34 3.80 6.61 1.21
C LYS A 34 4.01 5.51 2.25
N HIS A 35 5.24 5.05 2.43
CA HIS A 35 5.55 3.96 3.36
C HIS A 35 5.19 4.31 4.80
N LYS A 36 5.48 5.53 5.25
CA LYS A 36 5.16 5.95 6.62
C LYS A 36 3.66 6.03 6.87
N ILE A 37 2.89 6.53 5.90
CA ILE A 37 1.42 6.56 5.98
C ILE A 37 0.86 5.14 6.01
N MET A 38 1.33 4.25 5.11
CA MET A 38 0.89 2.85 5.07
C MET A 38 1.22 2.10 6.36
N GLN A 39 2.41 2.33 6.93
CA GLN A 39 2.80 1.74 8.21
C GLN A 39 1.84 2.15 9.33
N VAL A 40 1.53 3.44 9.45
CA VAL A 40 0.59 3.94 10.48
C VAL A 40 -0.82 3.37 10.27
N MET A 41 -1.27 3.19 9.02
CA MET A 41 -2.54 2.52 8.74
C MET A 41 -2.54 1.06 9.19
N ALA A 42 -1.46 0.33 8.90
CA ALA A 42 -1.32 -1.07 9.31
C ALA A 42 -1.29 -1.21 10.85
N GLU A 43 -0.53 -0.36 11.54
CA GLU A 43 -0.45 -0.35 13.01
C GLU A 43 -1.81 -0.07 13.66
N ARG A 44 -2.62 0.82 13.06
CA ARG A 44 -3.98 1.11 13.54
C ARG A 44 -4.93 -0.05 13.28
N GLU A 45 -4.88 -0.67 12.10
CA GLU A 45 -5.75 -1.80 11.76
C GLU A 45 -5.38 -3.07 12.53
N ALA A 46 -4.11 -3.24 12.93
CA ALA A 46 -3.66 -4.41 13.70
C ALA A 46 -4.39 -4.59 15.03
N MET A 47 -4.88 -3.51 15.63
CA MET A 47 -5.68 -3.57 16.86
C MET A 47 -7.17 -3.86 16.60
N ARG A 48 -7.64 -3.74 15.36
CA ARG A 48 -9.04 -3.91 14.99
C ARG A 48 -9.36 -5.39 14.84
N LYS A 49 -10.39 -5.87 15.55
CA LYS A 49 -10.94 -7.21 15.37
C LYS A 49 -12.17 -7.15 14.48
N LEU A 50 -12.23 -8.01 13.46
CA LEU A 50 -13.41 -8.22 12.65
C LEU A 50 -14.46 -8.98 13.47
N THR A 51 -15.73 -8.59 13.34
CA THR A 51 -16.86 -9.19 14.05
C THR A 51 -17.94 -9.65 13.07
N GLY A 52 -18.68 -10.71 13.40
CA GLY A 52 -19.71 -11.29 12.53
C GLY A 52 -19.15 -12.40 11.64
N PHE A 53 -19.79 -12.64 10.49
CA PHE A 53 -19.31 -13.61 9.50
C PHE A 53 -18.09 -13.04 8.77
N VAL A 54 -16.94 -13.68 8.92
CA VAL A 54 -15.67 -13.26 8.30
C VAL A 54 -15.31 -14.24 7.19
N GLN A 55 -15.20 -13.74 5.97
CA GLN A 55 -14.70 -14.48 4.82
C GLN A 55 -13.32 -13.95 4.45
N ILE A 56 -12.35 -14.86 4.35
CA ILE A 56 -10.97 -14.55 3.93
C ILE A 56 -10.83 -15.04 2.49
N ASN A 57 -10.41 -14.13 1.60
CA ASN A 57 -10.07 -14.48 0.24
C ASN A 57 -8.55 -14.47 0.12
N ASP A 58 -7.96 -15.62 -0.20
CA ASP A 58 -6.55 -15.69 -0.56
C ASP A 58 -6.40 -15.39 -2.05
N THR A 59 -5.58 -14.38 -2.36
CA THR A 59 -5.13 -14.13 -3.72
C THR A 59 -3.70 -14.62 -3.84
N TYR A 60 -3.43 -15.54 -4.75
CA TYR A 60 -2.07 -15.99 -5.06
C TYR A 60 -1.49 -15.10 -6.17
N PRO A 61 -0.55 -14.18 -5.87
CA PRO A 61 0.18 -13.46 -6.91
C PRO A 61 1.18 -14.41 -7.59
N GLY A 62 0.78 -14.98 -8.73
CA GLY A 62 1.67 -15.78 -9.57
C GLY A 62 2.69 -14.90 -10.28
N GLY A 63 3.95 -14.94 -9.84
CA GLY A 63 5.09 -14.39 -10.57
C GLY A 63 6.10 -15.49 -10.89
N GLU A 64 6.87 -15.32 -11.97
CA GLU A 64 7.94 -16.24 -12.31
C GLU A 64 8.94 -16.35 -11.14
N ARG A 65 9.11 -17.57 -10.63
CA ARG A 65 10.25 -17.89 -9.79
C ARG A 65 11.46 -17.96 -10.72
N ASN A 66 12.40 -17.03 -10.59
CA ASN A 66 13.74 -17.18 -11.17
C ASN A 66 14.45 -18.34 -10.46
N GLY A 67 14.10 -19.56 -10.85
CA GLY A 67 14.68 -20.82 -10.41
C GLY A 67 15.20 -21.57 -11.62
N ALA A 68 16.17 -20.98 -12.33
CA ALA A 68 17.06 -21.79 -13.15
C ALA A 68 17.87 -22.68 -12.21
N LYS A 69 17.60 -23.99 -12.24
CA LYS A 69 18.54 -25.12 -12.12
C LYS A 69 17.78 -26.45 -12.01
N ALA A 70 17.73 -27.17 -13.12
CA ALA A 70 18.01 -28.60 -13.20
C ALA A 70 18.80 -28.82 -14.50
#